data_AF-A0A0A0HG46-F1
#
_entry.id   AF-A0A0A0HG46-F1
#
_cell.length_a   1.000
_cell.length_b   1.000
_cell.length_c   1.000
_cell.angle_alpha   90.00
_cell.angle_beta   90.00
_cell.angle_gamma   90.00
#
_symmetry.space_group_name_H-M   'P 1'
#
loop_
_entity.id
_entity.type
_entity.pdbx_description
1 polymer ?
#
loop_
_entity_poly.entity_id
_entity_poly.type
_entity_poly.pdbx_seq_one_letter_code
_entity_poly.pdbx_strand_id
1 'polypeptide(L)' 'MGRFKSPRQAQQFLSVHDQATSLFRPKRHRLSAESYRHARNDALSLWTGYSNELTA' A
#
# COMPACT_ATOMS: atom_id res chain seq x y z
N MET A 1 1.83 -17.57 8.11
CA MET A 1 1.83 -17.30 6.65
C MET A 1 1.97 -18.63 5.93
N GLY A 2 0.94 -19.07 5.19
CA GLY A 2 1.03 -20.28 4.38
C GLY A 2 2.03 -20.13 3.24
N ARG A 3 2.51 -21.24 2.66
CA ARG A 3 3.39 -21.21 1.49
C ARG A 3 2.61 -20.70 0.27
N PHE A 4 3.20 -19.82 -0.53
CA PHE A 4 2.66 -19.44 -1.84
C PHE A 4 2.61 -20.67 -2.74
N LYS A 5 1.54 -20.82 -3.54
CA LYS A 5 1.38 -21.97 -4.43
C LYS A 5 2.27 -21.88 -5.66
N SER A 6 2.75 -20.67 -6.01
CA SER A 6 3.69 -20.45 -7.10
C SER A 6 4.61 -19.24 -6.84
N PRO A 7 5.80 -19.20 -7.50
CA PRO A 7 6.67 -18.03 -7.48
C PRO A 7 5.99 -16.75 -7.97
N ARG A 8 5.10 -16.86 -8.98
CA ARG A 8 4.32 -15.72 -9.49
C ARG A 8 3.43 -15.10 -8.41
N GLN A 9 2.76 -15.94 -7.59
CA GLN A 9 1.95 -15.43 -6.48
C GLN A 9 2.80 -14.73 -5.40
N ALA A 10 4.00 -15.26 -5.12
CA ALA A 10 4.93 -14.61 -4.20
C ALA A 10 5.40 -13.25 -4.75
N GLN A 11 5.72 -13.17 -6.05
CA GLN A 11 6.11 -11.92 -6.71
C GLN A 11 4.98 -10.90 -6.71
N GLN A 12 3.75 -11.32 -7.03
CA GLN A 12 2.59 -10.42 -6.99
C GLN A 12 2.35 -9.91 -5.56
N PHE A 13 2.44 -10.78 -4.55
CA PHE A 13 2.34 -10.36 -3.16
C PHE A 13 3.41 -9.33 -2.79
N LEU A 14 4.67 -9.58 -3.15
CA LEU A 14 5.77 -8.64 -2.88
C LEU A 14 5.57 -7.29 -3.58
N SER A 15 5.15 -7.30 -4.85
CA SER A 15 4.89 -6.09 -5.62
C SER A 15 3.80 -5.22 -4.98
N VAL A 16 2.66 -5.83 -4.63
CA VAL A 16 1.54 -5.17 -3.93
C VAL A 16 1.97 -4.67 -2.56
N HIS A 17 2.75 -5.48 -1.83
CA HIS A 17 3.28 -5.11 -0.52
C HIS A 17 4.23 -3.92 -0.58
N ASP A 18 5.11 -3.85 -1.57
CA ASP A 18 6.06 -2.74 -1.75
C ASP A 18 5.34 -1.44 -2.11
N GLN A 19 4.31 -1.50 -2.97
CA GLN A 19 3.45 -0.36 -3.29
C GLN A 19 2.72 0.17 -2.05
N ALA A 20 2.09 -0.73 -1.28
CA ALA A 20 1.41 -0.36 -0.03
C ALA A 20 2.38 0.23 1.01
N THR A 21 3.57 -0.36 1.12
CA THR A 21 4.64 0.10 2.00
C THR A 21 5.09 1.51 1.64
N SER A 22 5.17 1.84 0.35
CA SER A 22 5.49 3.20 -0.12
C SER A 22 4.42 4.22 0.28
N LEU A 23 3.14 3.90 0.06
CA LEU A 23 2.01 4.79 0.34
C LEU A 23 1.75 5.01 1.85
N PHE A 24 1.87 3.95 2.66
CA PHE A 24 1.46 3.96 4.07
C PHE A 24 2.62 4.09 5.06
N ARG A 25 3.82 4.48 4.62
CA ARG A 25 4.95 4.83 5.51
C ARG A 25 5.28 6.33 5.54
N PRO A 26 4.31 7.24 5.78
CA PRO A 26 4.66 8.61 6.09
C PRO A 26 5.38 8.65 7.44
N LYS A 27 6.39 9.51 7.55
CA LYS A 27 7.17 9.72 8.78
C LYS A 27 6.28 10.39 9.84
N ARG A 28 5.42 9.62 10.50
CA ARG A 28 4.39 10.11 11.44
C ARG A 28 4.94 11.09 12.48
N HIS A 29 6.16 10.86 12.97
CA HIS A 29 6.83 11.73 13.93
C HIS A 29 7.16 13.14 13.41
N ARG A 30 7.03 13.40 12.11
CA ARG A 30 7.29 14.70 11.47
C ARG A 30 6.01 15.44 11.08
N LEU A 31 4.85 14.84 11.31
CA LEU A 31 3.56 15.37 10.87
C LEU A 31 2.72 15.74 12.07
N SER A 32 1.97 16.84 11.95
CA SER A 32 0.85 17.10 12.86
C SER A 32 -0.20 16.01 12.71
N ALA A 33 -1.07 15.86 13.71
CA ALA A 33 -2.16 14.89 13.64
C ALA A 33 -3.08 15.12 12.44
N GLU A 34 -3.30 16.39 12.06
CA GLU A 34 -4.13 16.77 10.92
C GLU A 34 -3.46 16.41 9.59
N SER A 35 -2.19 16.80 9.39
CA SER A 35 -1.44 16.44 8.19
C SER A 35 -1.31 14.93 8.03
N TYR A 36 -1.17 14.19 9.14
CA TYR A 36 -1.15 12.72 9.11
C TYR A 36 -2.49 12.14 8.64
N ARG A 37 -3.64 12.68 9.08
CA ARG A 37 -4.97 12.23 8.63
C ARG A 37 -5.17 12.51 7.14
N HIS A 38 -4.81 13.70 6.67
CA HIS A 38 -4.89 14.03 5.23
C HIS A 38 -4.02 13.10 4.39
N ALA A 39 -2.74 12.95 4.73
CA ALA A 39 -1.84 12.04 4.01
C ALA A 39 -2.34 10.59 3.98
N ARG A 40 -3.02 10.13 5.04
CA ARG A 40 -3.63 8.80 5.10
C ARG A 40 -4.86 8.67 4.19
N ASN A 41 -5.69 9.71 4.11
CA ASN A 41 -6.84 9.74 3.20
C ASN A 41 -6.39 9.77 1.75
N ASP A 42 -5.36 10.58 1.44
CA ASP A 42 -4.78 10.66 0.09
C ASP A 42 -4.18 9.31 -0.33
N ALA A 43 -3.40 8.68 0.58
CA ALA A 43 -2.85 7.34 0.35
C ALA A 43 -3.93 6.28 0.12
N LEU A 44 -5.09 6.37 0.80
CA LEU A 44 -6.21 5.46 0.61
C LEU A 44 -6.90 5.67 -0.75
N SER A 45 -7.05 6.91 -1.19
CA SER A 45 -7.58 7.25 -2.51
C SER A 45 -6.70 6.67 -3.63
N LEU A 46 -5.37 6.86 -3.52
CA LEU A 46 -4.40 6.28 -4.45
C LEU A 46 -4.43 4.75 -4.45
N TRP A 47 -4.52 4.13 -3.25
CA TRP A 47 -4.60 2.68 -3.12
C TRP A 47 -5.82 2.10 -3.83
N THR A 48 -6.97 2.79 -3.78
CA THR A 48 -8.19 2.38 -4.48
C THR A 48 -7.98 2.33 -6.00
N GLY A 49 -7.24 3.30 -6.55
CA GLY A 49 -6.85 3.30 -7.97
C GLY A 49 -5.99 2.09 -8.33
N TYR A 50 -4.91 1.86 -7.58
CA TYR A 50 -4.01 0.72 -7.82
C TYR A 50 -4.70 -0.63 -7.64
N SER A 51 -5.59 -0.77 -6.65
CA SER A 51 -6.33 -2.01 -6.47
C SER A 51 -7.24 -2.30 -7.65
N ASN A 52 -7.86 -1.28 -8.24
CA ASN A 52 -8.70 -1.46 -9.41
C ASN A 52 -7.88 -1.93 -10.62
N GLU A 53 -6.69 -1.34 -10.84
CA GLU A 53 -5.75 -1.74 -11.89
C GLU A 53 -5.23 -3.18 -11.71
N LEU A 54 -5.04 -3.63 -10.47
CA LEU A 54 -4.58 -4.99 -10.16
C LEU A 54 -5.66 -6.06 -10.34
N THR A 55 -6.93 -5.66 -10.33
CA THR A 55 -8.09 -6.57 -10.49
C THR A 55 -8.63 -6.61 -11.91
N ALA A 56 -8.26 -5.65 -12.76
CA ALA A 56 -8.64 -5.58 -14.18
C ALA A 56 -7.81 -6.52 -15.05
#